data_AF-A0A358GKT5-F1
#
_entry.id   AF-A0A358GKT5-F1
#
_cell.length_a   1.000
_cell.length_b   1.000
_cell.length_c   1.000
_cell.angle_alpha   90.00
_cell.angle_beta   90.00
_cell.angle_gamma   90.00
#
_symmetry.space_group_name_H-M   'P 1'
#
loop_
_entity.id
_entity.type
_entity.pdbx_description
1 polymer ?
#
loop_
_entity_poly.entity_id
_entity_poly.type
_entity_poly.pdbx_seq_one_letter_code
_entity_poly.pdbx_strand_id
1 'polypeptide(L)'
;MRTSPEEQALLADASQTKLERQQLNPADTAFAIQRGLAQARTRRMTSHVQLKWITAVLVTALAAGWFLLGPLGSSTPQQAMYSPPAQNWGVLEPFRELAGKNVDGNTISSAINNGYVQLVNRSVKSGIYQLTVNAVMADENKMIVLYTAQTEASQEIYSVPKTNMLNGMTNQSLGNGGISSLYTPNGKYTLYGSSTVEMDGNTPLPEQVKFDFRISSVVPDLLADTNKVKKDTKYQFSKPMEVSFDLDPKFSLAKTEKIKPNQLFTIGGYEVMLSEVEISPLVIRAKFIYEPNQKIDYKTKVSISDVVNPTEIVSTTKDGKQTKLSSVSGSGTEDGMIYSFSSNLLDDPQSLVLKLRGEPGKVYDDLQEAEKHKLELKIK
;
A
#
# COMPACT_ATOMS: atom_id res chain seq x y z
N MET A 1 -31.84 -5.04 -10.24
CA MET A 1 -30.61 -4.27 -9.95
C MET A 1 -29.96 -3.89 -11.27
N ARG A 2 -29.63 -2.61 -11.48
CA ARG A 2 -28.85 -2.17 -12.65
C ARG A 2 -27.37 -2.20 -12.25
N THR A 3 -26.56 -2.99 -12.95
CA THR A 3 -25.10 -3.06 -12.76
C THR A 3 -24.44 -1.77 -13.26
N SER A 4 -23.34 -1.35 -12.62
CA SER A 4 -22.63 -0.13 -13.04
C SER A 4 -21.92 -0.32 -14.39
N PRO A 5 -21.62 0.75 -15.15
CA PRO A 5 -20.84 0.64 -16.38
C PRO A 5 -19.46 0.00 -16.18
N GLU A 6 -18.84 0.22 -15.03
CA GLU A 6 -17.56 -0.39 -14.65
C GLU A 6 -17.72 -1.89 -14.43
N GLU A 7 -18.75 -2.30 -13.69
CA GLU A 7 -19.07 -3.70 -13.42
C GLU A 7 -19.37 -4.45 -14.72
N GLN A 8 -20.12 -3.84 -15.64
CA GLN A 8 -20.37 -4.42 -16.97
C GLN A 8 -19.09 -4.61 -17.77
N ALA A 9 -18.18 -3.63 -17.75
CA ALA A 9 -16.90 -3.72 -18.45
C ALA A 9 -15.98 -4.81 -17.86
N LEU A 10 -15.97 -4.96 -16.53
CA LEU A 10 -15.22 -6.02 -15.83
C LEU A 10 -15.80 -7.41 -16.12
N LEU A 11 -17.13 -7.56 -16.16
CA LEU A 11 -17.80 -8.81 -16.50
C LEU A 11 -17.54 -9.23 -17.96
N ALA A 12 -17.56 -8.28 -18.89
CA ALA A 12 -17.22 -8.54 -20.29
C ALA A 12 -15.78 -9.05 -20.43
N ASP A 13 -14.83 -8.42 -19.76
CA ASP A 13 -13.41 -8.83 -19.76
C ASP A 13 -13.20 -10.24 -19.16
N ALA A 14 -13.87 -10.52 -18.04
CA ALA A 14 -13.83 -11.84 -17.41
C ALA A 14 -14.36 -12.94 -18.35
N SER A 15 -15.43 -12.64 -19.09
CA SER A 15 -15.99 -13.60 -20.07
C SER A 15 -15.06 -13.83 -21.26
N GLN A 16 -14.41 -12.78 -21.78
CA GLN A 16 -13.42 -12.91 -22.86
C GLN A 16 -12.20 -13.74 -22.42
N THR A 17 -11.66 -13.45 -21.22
CA THR A 17 -10.51 -14.20 -20.66
C THR A 17 -10.83 -15.69 -20.50
N LYS A 18 -12.07 -16.02 -20.11
CA LYS A 18 -12.52 -17.42 -19.99
C LYS A 18 -12.54 -18.13 -21.35
N LEU A 19 -12.97 -17.45 -22.41
CA LEU A 19 -12.98 -17.99 -23.76
C LEU A 19 -11.55 -18.21 -24.29
N GLU A 20 -10.64 -17.27 -24.06
CA GLU A 20 -9.22 -17.41 -24.44
C GLU A 20 -8.52 -18.55 -23.69
N ARG A 21 -8.80 -18.73 -22.39
CA ARG A 21 -8.27 -19.87 -21.61
C ARG A 21 -8.80 -21.22 -22.07
N GLN A 22 -10.04 -21.30 -22.57
CA GLN A 22 -10.59 -22.54 -23.12
C GLN A 22 -9.96 -22.93 -24.48
N GLN A 23 -9.29 -21.98 -25.14
CA GLN A 23 -8.61 -22.21 -26.42
C GLN A 23 -7.12 -22.60 -26.27
N LEU A 24 -6.54 -22.51 -25.06
CA LEU A 24 -5.17 -22.95 -24.80
C LEU A 24 -5.10 -24.48 -24.63
N ASN A 25 -4.14 -25.11 -25.32
CA ASN A 25 -3.96 -26.56 -25.28
C ASN A 25 -3.42 -27.01 -23.90
N PRO A 26 -4.11 -27.93 -23.18
CA PRO A 26 -3.67 -28.43 -21.87
C PRO A 26 -2.25 -29.02 -21.84
N ALA A 27 -1.74 -29.48 -22.98
CA ALA A 27 -0.38 -30.01 -23.09
C ALA A 27 0.71 -28.93 -22.92
N ASP A 28 0.47 -27.71 -23.40
CA ASP A 28 1.46 -26.62 -23.38
C ASP A 28 1.62 -26.02 -21.98
N THR A 29 0.54 -26.01 -21.20
CA THR A 29 0.55 -25.57 -19.79
C THR A 29 1.24 -26.57 -18.87
N ALA A 30 1.04 -27.87 -19.08
CA ALA A 30 1.72 -28.92 -18.33
C ALA A 30 3.25 -28.91 -18.58
N PHE A 31 3.67 -28.67 -19.81
CA PHE A 31 5.09 -28.63 -20.19
C PHE A 31 5.82 -27.41 -19.57
N ALA A 32 5.16 -26.25 -19.50
CA ALA A 32 5.70 -25.05 -18.86
C ALA A 32 5.89 -25.23 -17.35
N ILE A 33 4.93 -25.87 -16.67
CA ILE A 33 5.00 -26.17 -15.23
C ILE A 33 6.15 -27.14 -14.92
N GLN A 34 6.30 -28.20 -15.72
CA GLN A 34 7.40 -29.16 -15.57
C GLN A 34 8.77 -28.51 -15.80
N ARG A 35 8.88 -27.59 -16.78
CA ARG A 35 10.12 -26.85 -17.05
C ARG A 35 10.50 -25.89 -15.92
N GLY A 36 9.52 -25.21 -15.32
CA GLY A 36 9.72 -24.35 -14.14
C GLY A 36 10.17 -25.12 -12.90
N LEU A 37 9.56 -26.29 -12.65
CA LEU A 37 9.95 -27.17 -11.53
C LEU A 37 11.37 -27.76 -11.70
N ALA A 38 11.80 -28.02 -12.93
CA ALA A 38 13.15 -28.50 -13.22
C ALA A 38 14.24 -27.42 -13.02
N GLN A 39 13.94 -26.16 -13.32
CA GLN A 39 14.86 -25.03 -13.10
C GLN A 39 15.03 -24.67 -11.61
N ALA A 40 13.99 -24.86 -10.79
CA ALA A 40 14.07 -24.63 -9.35
C ALA A 40 14.99 -25.64 -8.61
N ARG A 41 15.14 -26.87 -9.12
CA ARG A 41 15.99 -27.91 -8.50
C ARG A 41 17.49 -27.72 -8.75
N THR A 42 17.88 -27.06 -9.84
CA THR A 42 19.29 -26.94 -10.24
C THR A 42 20.00 -25.73 -9.63
N ARG A 43 19.27 -24.70 -9.16
CA ARG A 43 19.85 -23.50 -8.52
C ARG A 43 20.29 -23.67 -7.06
N ARG A 44 19.99 -24.79 -6.40
CA ARG A 44 20.28 -25.02 -4.96
C ARG A 44 21.74 -25.39 -4.63
N MET A 45 22.63 -25.48 -5.62
CA MET A 45 24.03 -25.85 -5.43
C MET A 45 25.00 -24.94 -6.19
N THR A 46 25.02 -23.63 -5.92
CA THR A 46 26.20 -22.77 -6.18
C THR A 46 25.96 -21.35 -5.69
N SER A 47 26.61 -20.95 -4.59
CA SER A 47 27.38 -19.69 -4.46
C SER A 47 27.62 -19.35 -2.98
N HIS A 48 28.72 -19.89 -2.45
CA HIS A 48 29.44 -19.20 -1.37
C HIS A 48 30.29 -18.11 -2.03
N VAL A 49 29.94 -16.84 -1.81
CA VAL A 49 30.88 -15.72 -2.03
C VAL A 49 30.81 -14.81 -0.82
N GLN A 50 31.87 -14.83 -0.04
CA GLN A 50 32.17 -13.84 0.98
C GLN A 50 32.65 -12.57 0.27
N LEU A 51 32.04 -11.41 0.56
CA LEU A 51 32.61 -10.14 0.13
C LEU A 51 32.61 -9.12 1.27
N LYS A 52 33.80 -8.55 1.46
CA LYS A 52 34.26 -7.73 2.57
C LYS A 52 33.71 -6.30 2.46
N TRP A 53 33.54 -5.70 3.64
CA TRP A 53 33.25 -4.30 3.89
C TRP A 53 34.13 -3.34 3.08
N ILE A 54 33.54 -2.31 2.47
CA ILE A 54 34.22 -1.04 2.18
C ILE A 54 33.28 0.12 2.52
N THR A 55 33.80 1.00 3.36
CA THR A 55 33.21 2.19 3.93
C THR A 55 33.48 3.43 3.06
N ALA A 56 32.51 4.36 3.08
CA ALA A 56 32.63 5.82 2.97
C ALA A 56 33.05 6.46 1.64
N VAL A 57 32.25 7.46 1.19
CA VAL A 57 32.72 8.84 0.94
C VAL A 57 31.59 9.84 1.26
N LEU A 58 31.96 10.88 2.03
CA LEU A 58 31.21 12.08 2.39
C LEU A 58 30.81 12.93 1.18
N VAL A 59 29.69 13.67 1.29
CA VAL A 59 29.53 14.96 0.61
C VAL A 59 29.23 16.04 1.65
N THR A 60 30.20 16.92 1.83
CA THR A 60 30.17 18.15 2.63
C THR A 60 30.05 19.35 1.68
N ALA A 61 29.11 20.28 1.94
CA ALA A 61 29.06 21.69 1.48
C ALA A 61 27.59 22.17 1.48
N LEU A 62 27.16 23.32 2.01
CA LEU A 62 27.82 24.54 2.45
C LEU A 62 26.91 25.24 3.47
N ALA A 63 27.50 25.66 4.60
CA ALA A 63 26.91 26.63 5.52
C ALA A 63 27.61 27.98 5.33
N ALA A 64 26.83 29.01 5.02
CA ALA A 64 27.12 30.42 5.20
C ALA A 64 25.74 31.10 5.24
N GLY A 65 25.31 31.88 6.22
CA GLY A 65 25.97 32.54 7.33
C GLY A 65 25.31 33.91 7.43
N TRP A 66 24.50 34.16 8.46
CA TRP A 66 24.30 35.51 8.99
C TRP A 66 23.79 35.48 10.42
N PHE A 67 24.67 35.92 11.31
CA PHE A 67 24.39 36.42 12.66
C PHE A 67 23.79 37.82 12.55
N LEU A 68 22.67 38.10 13.22
CA LEU A 68 22.36 39.42 13.77
C LEU A 68 21.71 39.27 15.16
N LEU A 69 22.27 40.02 16.10
CA LEU A 69 21.93 40.15 17.52
C LEU A 69 20.49 40.70 17.69
N GLY A 70 19.71 40.30 18.70
CA GLY A 70 19.88 40.69 20.11
C GLY A 70 18.68 40.24 21.00
N PRO A 71 18.67 40.59 22.30
CA PRO A 71 18.13 39.72 23.35
C PRO A 71 16.82 40.18 24.01
N LEU A 72 16.22 39.25 24.75
CA LEU A 72 15.18 39.37 25.79
C LEU A 72 13.72 39.56 25.35
N GLY A 73 12.94 38.51 25.60
CA GLY A 73 11.48 38.52 25.60
C GLY A 73 10.97 37.12 25.91
N SER A 74 10.73 36.84 27.18
CA SER A 74 10.10 35.60 27.65
C SER A 74 8.68 35.50 27.12
N SER A 75 8.52 34.76 26.04
CA SER A 75 7.24 34.23 25.59
C SER A 75 7.36 32.71 25.53
N THR A 76 6.40 32.07 26.18
CA THR A 76 6.10 30.64 26.19
C THR A 76 6.47 29.98 24.86
N PRO A 77 7.23 28.87 24.83
CA PRO A 77 7.52 28.19 23.58
C PRO A 77 6.22 27.55 23.07
N GLN A 78 5.50 28.30 22.25
CA GLN A 78 4.56 27.76 21.30
C GLN A 78 5.39 26.81 20.44
N GLN A 79 5.15 25.51 20.60
CA GLN A 79 5.82 24.45 19.84
C GLN A 79 5.71 24.79 18.36
N ALA A 80 6.75 25.41 17.80
CA ALA A 80 6.91 25.49 16.38
C ALA A 80 7.03 24.04 15.93
N MET A 81 6.02 23.54 15.22
CA MET A 81 6.11 22.27 14.52
C MET A 81 7.33 22.39 13.61
N TYR A 82 8.43 21.78 14.04
CA TYR A 82 9.61 21.61 13.22
C TYR A 82 9.14 20.78 12.03
N SER A 83 8.82 21.44 10.92
CA SER A 83 8.58 20.77 9.65
C SER A 83 9.97 20.54 9.08
N PRO A 84 10.52 19.32 9.11
CA PRO A 84 11.79 19.05 8.45
C PRO A 84 11.67 19.47 6.98
N PRO A 85 12.75 19.99 6.37
CA PRO A 85 12.73 20.40 4.98
C PRO A 85 12.16 19.27 4.12
N ALA A 86 11.19 19.59 3.26
CA ALA A 86 10.55 18.60 2.41
C ALA A 86 11.61 17.85 1.62
N GLN A 87 11.78 16.56 1.92
CA GLN A 87 12.76 15.73 1.27
C GLN A 87 12.31 15.53 -0.19
N ASN A 88 13.13 16.02 -1.13
CA ASN A 88 12.81 16.05 -2.56
C ASN A 88 12.61 14.62 -3.10
N TRP A 89 11.44 14.33 -3.70
CA TRP A 89 11.13 13.01 -4.26
C TRP A 89 11.57 12.86 -5.73
N GLY A 90 12.24 13.87 -6.28
CA GLY A 90 12.72 13.90 -7.65
C GLY A 90 11.57 13.73 -8.63
N VAL A 91 11.69 12.73 -9.52
CA VAL A 91 10.65 12.41 -10.52
C VAL A 91 9.35 11.91 -9.91
N LEU A 92 9.33 11.55 -8.62
CA LEU A 92 8.15 11.07 -7.90
C LEU A 92 7.43 12.18 -7.13
N GLU A 93 7.90 13.42 -7.17
CA GLU A 93 7.26 14.58 -6.53
C GLU A 93 5.74 14.70 -6.82
N PRO A 94 5.24 14.41 -8.04
CA PRO A 94 3.80 14.44 -8.31
C PRO A 94 2.95 13.48 -7.48
N PHE A 95 3.56 12.45 -6.87
CA PHE A 95 2.86 11.47 -6.01
C PHE A 95 2.76 11.92 -4.54
N ARG A 96 3.37 13.05 -4.14
CA ARG A 96 3.37 13.50 -2.74
C ARG A 96 1.96 13.79 -2.22
N GLU A 97 1.13 14.45 -3.03
CA GLU A 97 -0.26 14.74 -2.63
C GLU A 97 -1.10 13.47 -2.54
N LEU A 98 -0.90 12.52 -3.46
CA LEU A 98 -1.53 11.20 -3.38
C LEU A 98 -1.13 10.51 -2.08
N ALA A 99 0.16 10.47 -1.76
CA ALA A 99 0.65 9.88 -0.51
C ALA A 99 0.01 10.55 0.72
N GLY A 100 -0.10 11.87 0.75
CA GLY A 100 -0.74 12.58 1.88
C GLY A 100 -2.22 12.22 2.12
N LYS A 101 -2.91 11.64 1.12
CA LYS A 101 -4.32 11.20 1.20
C LYS A 101 -4.48 9.68 1.24
N ASN A 102 -3.40 8.93 1.04
CA ASN A 102 -3.43 7.48 0.94
C ASN A 102 -3.25 6.84 2.33
N VAL A 103 -3.94 5.72 2.59
CA VAL A 103 -3.76 4.93 3.81
C VAL A 103 -2.31 4.44 3.99
N ASP A 104 -1.63 4.15 2.88
CA ASP A 104 -0.21 3.80 2.81
C ASP A 104 0.70 5.01 2.61
N GLY A 105 0.19 6.22 2.80
CA GLY A 105 0.92 7.47 2.57
C GLY A 105 2.26 7.57 3.26
N ASN A 106 2.29 7.20 4.55
CA ASN A 106 3.51 7.19 5.34
C ASN A 106 4.48 6.08 4.89
N THR A 107 3.96 4.94 4.44
CA THR A 107 4.77 3.88 3.82
C THR A 107 5.44 4.35 2.53
N ILE A 108 4.66 4.95 1.62
CA ILE A 108 5.16 5.48 0.35
C ILE A 108 6.22 6.53 0.62
N SER A 109 5.96 7.43 1.58
CA SER A 109 6.89 8.49 1.95
C SER A 109 8.20 7.95 2.52
N SER A 110 8.12 7.01 3.47
CA SER A 110 9.27 6.37 4.09
C SER A 110 10.10 5.59 3.05
N ALA A 111 9.45 4.83 2.15
CA ALA A 111 10.13 4.10 1.09
C ALA A 111 10.88 5.01 0.12
N ILE A 112 10.25 6.09 -0.35
CA ILE A 112 10.89 7.04 -1.27
C ILE A 112 12.04 7.78 -0.59
N ASN A 113 11.84 8.28 0.62
CA ASN A 113 12.87 9.05 1.35
C ASN A 113 14.13 8.21 1.64
N ASN A 114 13.98 6.89 1.77
CA ASN A 114 15.07 5.96 2.07
C ASN A 114 15.57 5.19 0.82
N GLY A 115 15.16 5.58 -0.39
CA GLY A 115 15.61 4.94 -1.62
C GLY A 115 15.13 3.49 -1.80
N TYR A 116 14.17 3.05 -1.00
CA TYR A 116 13.51 1.74 -1.07
C TYR A 116 12.42 1.72 -2.14
N VAL A 117 12.80 2.17 -3.34
CA VAL A 117 11.92 2.30 -4.50
C VAL A 117 12.71 1.96 -5.75
N GLN A 118 12.06 1.35 -6.74
CA GLN A 118 12.60 1.09 -8.06
C GLN A 118 11.82 1.94 -9.06
N LEU A 119 12.52 2.82 -9.77
CA LEU A 119 11.93 3.52 -10.91
C LEU A 119 11.77 2.53 -12.06
N VAL A 120 10.56 2.48 -12.62
CA VAL A 120 10.22 1.60 -13.75
C VAL A 120 10.14 2.42 -15.03
N ASN A 121 9.40 3.53 -15.01
CA ASN A 121 9.19 4.46 -16.13
C ASN A 121 8.88 3.75 -17.46
N ARG A 122 7.96 2.78 -17.43
CA ARG A 122 7.49 2.06 -18.62
C ARG A 122 6.06 2.48 -18.94
N SER A 123 5.81 2.80 -20.21
CA SER A 123 4.51 3.24 -20.67
C SER A 123 3.94 2.33 -21.74
N VAL A 124 2.61 2.22 -21.77
CA VAL A 124 1.84 1.52 -22.80
C VAL A 124 0.71 2.45 -23.26
N LYS A 125 0.39 2.39 -24.56
CA LYS A 125 -0.67 3.19 -25.17
C LYS A 125 -1.73 2.29 -25.79
N SER A 126 -2.99 2.70 -25.69
CA SER A 126 -4.12 2.10 -26.39
C SER A 126 -5.05 3.20 -26.88
N GLY A 127 -4.95 3.59 -28.15
CA GLY A 127 -5.71 4.74 -28.67
C GLY A 127 -5.30 6.02 -27.93
N ILE A 128 -6.29 6.74 -27.40
CA ILE A 128 -6.08 8.00 -26.67
C ILE A 128 -5.50 7.82 -25.25
N TYR A 129 -5.44 6.58 -24.76
CA TYR A 129 -5.07 6.28 -23.39
C TYR A 129 -3.58 5.95 -23.31
N GLN A 130 -2.92 6.50 -22.30
CA GLN A 130 -1.56 6.15 -21.93
C GLN A 130 -1.50 5.80 -20.45
N LEU A 131 -0.93 4.65 -20.14
CA LEU A 131 -0.55 4.28 -18.79
C LEU A 131 0.97 4.30 -18.68
N THR A 132 1.48 4.80 -17.56
CA THR A 132 2.89 4.72 -17.19
C THR A 132 3.01 4.09 -15.81
N VAL A 133 3.78 3.02 -15.68
CA VAL A 133 4.26 2.52 -14.39
C VAL A 133 5.49 3.34 -14.03
N ASN A 134 5.37 4.22 -13.04
CA ASN A 134 6.42 5.16 -12.65
C ASN A 134 7.43 4.47 -11.73
N ALA A 135 6.93 3.82 -10.68
CA ALA A 135 7.77 3.19 -9.67
C ALA A 135 7.07 2.02 -8.99
N VAL A 136 7.89 1.14 -8.39
CA VAL A 136 7.46 0.03 -7.56
C VAL A 136 8.26 0.00 -6.27
N MET A 137 7.62 -0.41 -5.19
CA MET A 137 8.24 -0.82 -3.93
C MET A 137 7.61 -2.13 -3.50
N ALA A 138 8.44 -3.06 -3.02
CA ALA A 138 7.98 -4.39 -2.62
C ALA A 138 8.76 -4.92 -1.40
N ASP A 139 8.15 -5.80 -0.64
CA ASP A 139 8.77 -6.72 0.30
C ASP A 139 7.99 -8.05 0.28
N GLU A 140 8.32 -9.01 1.15
CA GLU A 140 7.63 -10.31 1.16
C GLU A 140 6.13 -10.23 1.47
N ASN A 141 5.65 -9.13 2.05
CA ASN A 141 4.27 -8.99 2.51
C ASN A 141 3.43 -8.03 1.68
N LYS A 142 4.05 -7.12 0.91
CA LYS A 142 3.33 -6.06 0.22
C LYS A 142 4.06 -5.56 -1.02
N MET A 143 3.29 -5.17 -2.03
CA MET A 143 3.79 -4.46 -3.20
C MET A 143 2.92 -3.24 -3.49
N ILE A 144 3.56 -2.11 -3.73
CA ILE A 144 2.91 -0.84 -4.09
C ILE A 144 3.50 -0.37 -5.41
N VAL A 145 2.63 -0.15 -6.40
CA VAL A 145 2.96 0.37 -7.72
C VAL A 145 2.40 1.78 -7.85
N LEU A 146 3.27 2.75 -8.13
CA LEU A 146 2.90 4.12 -8.47
C LEU A 146 2.79 4.25 -9.99
N TYR A 147 1.65 4.75 -10.46
CA TYR A 147 1.36 4.87 -11.89
C TYR A 147 0.74 6.21 -12.26
N THR A 148 0.89 6.58 -13.53
CA THR A 148 0.24 7.74 -14.14
C THR A 148 -0.67 7.25 -15.26
N ALA A 149 -1.96 7.56 -15.17
CA ALA A 149 -2.93 7.35 -16.22
C ALA A 149 -3.19 8.69 -16.94
N GLN A 150 -3.23 8.66 -18.27
CA GLN A 150 -3.41 9.83 -19.10
C GLN A 150 -4.36 9.54 -20.26
N THR A 151 -5.09 10.57 -20.66
CA THR A 151 -5.88 10.63 -21.89
C THR A 151 -5.43 11.81 -22.74
N GLU A 152 -5.81 11.82 -24.01
CA GLU A 152 -5.76 13.05 -24.80
C GLU A 152 -6.58 14.16 -24.13
N ALA A 153 -6.14 15.42 -24.29
CA ALA A 153 -6.70 16.59 -23.61
C ALA A 153 -8.19 16.89 -23.91
N SER A 154 -8.83 16.10 -24.77
CA SER A 154 -10.25 16.19 -25.12
C SER A 154 -11.15 15.31 -24.25
N GLN A 155 -10.62 14.37 -23.45
CA GLN A 155 -11.44 13.41 -22.71
C GLN A 155 -11.03 13.24 -21.26
N GLU A 156 -11.88 13.67 -20.33
CA GLU A 156 -11.65 13.50 -18.89
C GLU A 156 -11.58 12.02 -18.51
N ILE A 157 -10.56 11.63 -17.75
CA ILE A 157 -10.52 10.33 -17.08
C ILE A 157 -11.66 10.29 -16.08
N TYR A 158 -12.44 9.21 -16.10
CA TYR A 158 -13.51 8.97 -15.13
C TYR A 158 -13.01 8.10 -13.98
N SER A 159 -12.33 6.99 -14.30
CA SER A 159 -11.81 6.07 -13.31
C SER A 159 -10.73 5.14 -13.86
N VAL A 160 -10.11 4.42 -12.92
CA VAL A 160 -9.26 3.27 -13.14
C VAL A 160 -10.01 2.06 -12.57
N PRO A 161 -10.86 1.39 -13.36
CA PRO A 161 -11.69 0.30 -12.85
C PRO A 161 -10.93 -1.00 -12.55
N LYS A 162 -9.70 -1.14 -13.06
CA LYS A 162 -8.93 -2.39 -12.92
C LYS A 162 -7.44 -2.11 -12.81
N THR A 163 -6.82 -2.63 -11.75
CA THR A 163 -5.37 -2.82 -11.65
C THR A 163 -5.11 -4.21 -11.10
N ASN A 164 -4.49 -5.09 -11.87
CA ASN A 164 -4.06 -6.40 -11.39
C ASN A 164 -2.54 -6.48 -11.42
N MET A 165 -1.97 -7.03 -10.37
CA MET A 165 -0.55 -7.39 -10.33
C MET A 165 -0.46 -8.91 -10.43
N LEU A 166 0.24 -9.38 -11.45
CA LEU A 166 0.44 -10.79 -11.72
C LEU A 166 1.93 -11.11 -11.65
N ASN A 167 2.26 -12.34 -11.25
CA ASN A 167 3.57 -12.90 -11.48
C ASN A 167 3.79 -13.01 -13.00
N GLY A 168 4.79 -12.32 -13.53
CA GLY A 168 5.05 -12.25 -14.98
C GLY A 168 5.43 -13.60 -15.59
N MET A 169 5.99 -14.51 -14.79
CA MET A 169 6.40 -15.84 -15.27
C MET A 169 5.25 -16.86 -15.25
N THR A 170 4.35 -16.78 -14.26
CA THR A 170 3.29 -17.78 -14.07
C THR A 170 1.88 -17.27 -14.42
N ASN A 171 1.73 -15.96 -14.67
CA ASN A 171 0.44 -15.26 -14.79
C ASN A 171 -0.51 -15.47 -13.59
N GLN A 172 0.03 -15.90 -12.44
CA GLN A 172 -0.75 -16.02 -11.21
C GLN A 172 -0.96 -14.65 -10.59
N SER A 173 -2.14 -14.40 -10.05
CA SER A 173 -2.40 -13.17 -9.29
C SER A 173 -1.54 -13.11 -8.06
N LEU A 174 -0.95 -11.93 -7.80
CA LEU A 174 -0.23 -11.66 -6.54
C LEU A 174 -1.17 -11.36 -5.38
N GLY A 175 -2.47 -11.21 -5.65
CA GLY A 175 -3.51 -10.93 -4.66
C GLY A 175 -4.55 -9.94 -5.21
N ASN A 176 -5.54 -9.63 -4.38
CA ASN A 176 -6.49 -8.55 -4.67
C ASN A 176 -5.93 -7.25 -4.11
N GLY A 177 -5.86 -6.22 -4.94
CA GLY A 177 -5.22 -4.97 -4.59
C GLY A 177 -6.18 -3.81 -4.33
N GLY A 178 -5.79 -2.90 -3.46
CA GLY A 178 -6.42 -1.60 -3.29
C GLY A 178 -5.96 -0.62 -4.37
N ILE A 179 -6.88 0.23 -4.82
CA ILE A 179 -6.59 1.31 -5.77
C ILE A 179 -6.86 2.64 -5.08
N SER A 180 -5.90 3.55 -5.17
CA SER A 180 -6.10 4.95 -4.81
C SER A 180 -5.63 5.83 -5.95
N SER A 181 -6.30 6.96 -6.15
CA SER A 181 -5.99 7.86 -7.25
C SER A 181 -6.33 9.30 -6.94
N LEU A 182 -5.61 10.21 -7.58
CA LEU A 182 -5.75 11.64 -7.45
C LEU A 182 -5.58 12.30 -8.83
N TYR A 183 -6.54 13.15 -9.19
CA TYR A 183 -6.45 13.98 -10.39
C TYR A 183 -5.39 15.08 -10.23
N THR A 184 -4.74 15.44 -11.34
CA THR A 184 -3.83 16.58 -11.33
C THR A 184 -4.60 17.90 -11.14
N PRO A 185 -4.00 18.90 -10.47
CA PRO A 185 -4.60 20.23 -10.36
C PRO A 185 -4.90 20.89 -11.72
N ASN A 186 -4.13 20.54 -12.75
CA ASN A 186 -4.19 21.15 -14.09
C ASN A 186 -5.19 20.47 -15.04
N GLY A 187 -5.99 19.51 -14.55
CA GLY A 187 -7.08 18.91 -15.32
C GLY A 187 -7.31 17.44 -15.03
N LYS A 188 -8.48 16.95 -15.47
CA LYS A 188 -8.92 15.56 -15.29
C LYS A 188 -8.41 14.61 -16.38
N TYR A 189 -7.46 15.05 -17.20
CA TYR A 189 -6.85 14.24 -18.28
C TYR A 189 -5.64 13.45 -17.82
N THR A 190 -5.14 13.73 -16.62
CA THR A 190 -4.04 13.00 -15.99
C THR A 190 -4.43 12.66 -14.55
N LEU A 191 -4.11 11.45 -14.15
CA LEU A 191 -4.37 10.90 -12.83
C LEU A 191 -3.10 10.21 -12.33
N TYR A 192 -2.67 10.56 -11.13
CA TYR A 192 -1.64 9.82 -10.40
C TYR A 192 -2.32 8.82 -9.49
N GLY A 193 -1.90 7.57 -9.56
CA GLY A 193 -2.50 6.51 -8.76
C GLY A 193 -1.48 5.59 -8.14
N SER A 194 -1.95 4.85 -7.15
CA SER A 194 -1.24 3.75 -6.51
C SER A 194 -2.12 2.52 -6.57
N SER A 195 -1.51 1.39 -6.94
CA SER A 195 -2.09 0.08 -6.76
C SER A 195 -1.29 -0.64 -5.69
N THR A 196 -1.96 -1.31 -4.76
CA THR A 196 -1.33 -1.97 -3.61
C THR A 196 -1.84 -3.39 -3.51
N VAL A 197 -0.98 -4.38 -3.38
CA VAL A 197 -1.36 -5.77 -3.08
C VAL A 197 -0.69 -6.24 -1.80
N GLU A 198 -1.47 -6.79 -0.87
CA GLU A 198 -0.94 -7.56 0.26
C GLU A 198 -0.69 -9.00 -0.21
N MET A 199 0.53 -9.48 0.05
CA MET A 199 1.01 -10.80 -0.35
C MET A 199 1.14 -11.72 0.87
N ASP A 200 1.09 -13.01 0.61
CA ASP A 200 1.44 -14.04 1.58
C ASP A 200 2.97 -14.10 1.70
N GLY A 201 3.51 -13.74 2.87
CA GLY A 201 4.94 -13.73 3.17
C GLY A 201 5.62 -15.11 3.06
N ASN A 202 4.86 -16.19 2.89
CA ASN A 202 5.40 -17.52 2.60
C ASN A 202 5.68 -17.76 1.11
N THR A 203 5.18 -16.89 0.23
CA THR A 203 5.41 -16.96 -1.22
C THR A 203 6.57 -16.05 -1.60
N PRO A 204 7.61 -16.56 -2.28
CA PRO A 204 8.70 -15.71 -2.74
C PRO A 204 8.20 -14.59 -3.66
N LEU A 205 8.82 -13.41 -3.53
CA LEU A 205 8.61 -12.31 -4.47
C LEU A 205 8.87 -12.78 -5.91
N PRO A 206 8.02 -12.38 -6.88
CA PRO A 206 8.24 -12.73 -8.27
C PRO A 206 9.46 -12.00 -8.84
N GLU A 207 10.27 -12.68 -9.66
CA GLU A 207 11.40 -12.04 -10.38
C GLU A 207 10.90 -11.00 -11.40
N GLN A 208 9.70 -11.21 -11.96
CA GLN A 208 9.05 -10.31 -12.91
C GLN A 208 7.60 -10.07 -12.52
N VAL A 209 7.17 -8.81 -12.60
CA VAL A 209 5.80 -8.39 -12.34
C VAL A 209 5.16 -7.95 -13.64
N LYS A 210 3.90 -8.33 -13.81
CA LYS A 210 3.03 -7.93 -14.91
C LYS A 210 1.87 -7.13 -14.36
N PHE A 211 1.76 -5.88 -14.78
CA PHE A 211 0.75 -4.93 -14.33
C PHE A 211 -0.31 -4.74 -15.42
N ASP A 212 -1.49 -5.30 -15.16
CA ASP A 212 -2.63 -5.27 -16.09
C ASP A 212 -3.62 -4.18 -15.67
N PHE A 213 -4.10 -3.40 -16.62
CA PHE A 213 -4.83 -2.17 -16.31
C PHE A 213 -5.91 -1.83 -17.33
N ARG A 214 -6.96 -1.13 -16.88
CA ARG A 214 -7.93 -0.44 -17.76
C ARG A 214 -8.18 0.99 -17.28
N ILE A 215 -8.25 1.92 -18.22
CA ILE A 215 -8.66 3.33 -17.99
C ILE A 215 -10.06 3.50 -18.56
N SER A 216 -10.91 4.28 -17.87
CA SER A 216 -12.17 4.76 -18.41
C SER A 216 -12.13 6.29 -18.56
N SER A 217 -12.76 6.81 -19.61
CA SER A 217 -12.95 8.24 -19.81
C SER A 217 -14.40 8.58 -20.15
N VAL A 218 -14.76 9.83 -19.88
CA VAL A 218 -16.05 10.39 -20.30
C VAL A 218 -15.99 10.68 -21.79
N VAL A 219 -16.96 10.18 -22.54
CA VAL A 219 -17.13 10.54 -23.96
C VAL A 219 -17.68 11.97 -24.01
N PRO A 220 -16.98 12.93 -24.61
CA PRO A 220 -17.50 14.29 -24.76
C PRO A 220 -18.76 14.26 -25.61
N ASP A 221 -19.86 14.84 -25.12
CA ASP A 221 -21.05 15.03 -25.94
C ASP A 221 -20.73 16.07 -27.02
N LEU A 222 -20.57 15.63 -28.27
CA LEU A 222 -20.30 16.48 -29.44
C LEU A 222 -21.45 17.45 -29.81
N LEU A 223 -22.56 17.44 -29.07
CA LEU A 223 -23.74 18.26 -29.31
C LEU A 223 -24.01 19.14 -28.08
N ALA A 224 -23.17 20.17 -27.93
CA ALA A 224 -23.39 21.25 -26.99
C ALA A 224 -24.47 22.21 -27.51
N ASP A 225 -25.67 21.73 -27.85
CA ASP A 225 -26.86 22.58 -27.80
C ASP A 225 -28.15 21.78 -28.02
N THR A 226 -29.23 22.32 -27.47
CA THR A 226 -30.64 21.89 -27.57
C THR A 226 -31.13 20.79 -26.62
N ASN A 227 -31.76 21.31 -25.56
CA ASN A 227 -32.81 20.71 -24.72
C ASN A 227 -32.39 19.81 -23.55
N LYS A 228 -32.69 20.37 -22.36
CA LYS A 228 -32.51 19.84 -21.00
C LYS A 228 -33.22 18.49 -20.77
N VAL A 229 -32.61 17.42 -21.25
CA VAL A 229 -32.77 16.09 -20.66
C VAL A 229 -31.39 15.70 -20.19
N LYS A 230 -31.20 15.43 -18.88
CA LYS A 230 -29.97 14.83 -18.36
C LYS A 230 -29.77 13.50 -19.11
N LYS A 231 -28.97 13.50 -20.18
CA LYS A 231 -28.54 12.28 -20.84
C LYS A 231 -27.58 11.58 -19.90
N ASP A 232 -27.69 10.26 -19.80
CA ASP A 232 -26.76 9.45 -19.05
C ASP A 232 -25.34 9.66 -19.60
N THR A 233 -24.40 10.01 -18.72
CA THR A 233 -22.99 10.18 -19.08
C THR A 233 -22.48 8.89 -19.73
N LYS A 234 -21.96 9.00 -20.95
CA LYS A 234 -21.38 7.86 -21.67
C LYS A 234 -19.91 7.71 -21.31
N TYR A 235 -19.51 6.47 -21.05
CA TYR A 235 -18.13 6.11 -20.75
C TYR A 235 -17.56 5.28 -21.89
N GLN A 236 -16.29 5.50 -22.18
CA GLN A 236 -15.49 4.63 -23.02
C GLN A 236 -14.36 4.03 -22.18
N PHE A 237 -13.92 2.84 -22.56
CA PHE A 237 -12.87 2.12 -21.87
C PHE A 237 -11.71 1.85 -22.81
N SER A 238 -10.49 1.88 -22.28
CA SER A 238 -9.35 1.37 -23.01
C SER A 238 -9.51 -0.14 -23.28
N LYS A 239 -8.81 -0.63 -24.30
CA LYS A 239 -8.46 -2.06 -24.36
C LYS A 239 -7.62 -2.41 -23.12
N PRO A 240 -7.58 -3.68 -22.69
CA PRO A 240 -6.62 -4.11 -21.67
C PRO A 240 -5.20 -3.67 -22.07
N MET A 241 -4.51 -3.04 -21.13
CA MET A 241 -3.14 -2.59 -21.27
C MET A 241 -2.27 -3.31 -20.25
N GLU A 242 -1.05 -3.62 -20.64
CA GLU A 242 -0.11 -4.38 -19.82
C GLU A 242 1.26 -3.73 -19.83
N VAL A 243 1.90 -3.72 -18.66
CA VAL A 243 3.32 -3.36 -18.50
C VAL A 243 4.00 -4.45 -17.69
N SER A 244 5.04 -5.05 -18.26
CA SER A 244 5.91 -6.00 -17.56
C SER A 244 7.23 -5.36 -17.16
N PHE A 245 7.73 -5.68 -15.98
CA PHE A 245 9.03 -5.21 -15.48
C PHE A 245 9.66 -6.22 -14.51
N ASP A 246 10.98 -6.29 -14.52
CA ASP A 246 11.74 -7.12 -13.58
C ASP A 246 11.81 -6.42 -12.23
N LEU A 247 11.66 -7.18 -11.15
CA LEU A 247 11.68 -6.66 -9.78
C LEU A 247 13.13 -6.63 -9.26
N ASP A 248 13.54 -5.49 -8.71
CA ASP A 248 14.89 -5.33 -8.16
C ASP A 248 15.13 -6.34 -7.02
N PRO A 249 16.18 -7.18 -7.09
CA PRO A 249 16.48 -8.18 -6.06
C PRO A 249 16.65 -7.62 -4.65
N LYS A 250 16.91 -6.30 -4.49
CA LYS A 250 16.99 -5.65 -3.18
C LYS A 250 15.73 -5.85 -2.34
N PHE A 251 14.56 -5.96 -2.97
CA PHE A 251 13.28 -6.13 -2.29
C PHE A 251 13.16 -7.51 -1.61
N SER A 252 13.93 -8.50 -2.05
CA SER A 252 14.02 -9.82 -1.40
C SER A 252 15.04 -9.86 -0.26
N LEU A 253 15.87 -8.81 -0.09
CA LEU A 253 16.88 -8.74 0.97
C LEU A 253 16.32 -8.19 2.27
N ALA A 254 15.31 -7.32 2.20
CA ALA A 254 14.67 -6.78 3.39
C ALA A 254 13.85 -7.88 4.08
N LYS A 255 14.05 -8.04 5.39
CA LYS A 255 13.41 -9.11 6.17
C LYS A 255 12.36 -8.54 7.09
N THR A 256 11.26 -9.27 7.23
CA THR A 256 10.28 -9.02 8.30
C THR A 256 10.87 -9.41 9.65
N GLU A 257 10.79 -8.47 10.59
CA GLU A 257 11.04 -8.74 12.00
C GLU A 257 9.76 -9.31 12.64
N LYS A 258 9.88 -10.39 13.40
CA LYS A 258 8.76 -10.93 14.19
C LYS A 258 9.03 -10.72 15.67
N ILE A 259 8.18 -9.93 16.32
CA ILE A 259 8.20 -9.65 17.75
C ILE A 259 7.07 -10.42 18.41
N LYS A 260 7.29 -10.96 19.61
CA LYS A 260 6.26 -11.63 20.41
C LYS A 260 6.03 -10.86 21.71
N PRO A 261 5.20 -9.81 21.70
CA PRO A 261 4.96 -9.01 22.91
C PRO A 261 4.31 -9.82 24.02
N ASN A 262 3.42 -10.77 23.67
CA ASN A 262 2.62 -11.57 24.61
C ASN A 262 1.92 -10.71 25.67
N GLN A 263 1.40 -9.55 25.25
CA GLN A 263 0.73 -8.61 26.16
C GLN A 263 -0.73 -8.98 26.31
N LEU A 264 -1.12 -9.38 27.51
CA LEU A 264 -2.48 -9.75 27.88
C LEU A 264 -3.24 -8.52 28.39
N PHE A 265 -4.49 -8.36 27.96
CA PHE A 265 -5.38 -7.32 28.42
C PHE A 265 -6.83 -7.80 28.39
N THR A 266 -7.69 -7.15 29.18
CA THR A 266 -9.09 -7.56 29.36
C THR A 266 -10.02 -6.59 28.65
N ILE A 267 -10.96 -7.12 27.86
CA ILE A 267 -12.03 -6.38 27.21
C ILE A 267 -13.36 -7.05 27.54
N GLY A 268 -14.25 -6.30 28.21
CA GLY A 268 -15.59 -6.81 28.54
C GLY A 268 -15.59 -8.11 29.36
N GLY A 269 -14.55 -8.35 30.17
CA GLY A 269 -14.37 -9.58 30.95
C GLY A 269 -13.72 -10.75 30.19
N TYR A 270 -13.28 -10.53 28.95
CA TYR A 270 -12.57 -11.53 28.14
C TYR A 270 -11.10 -11.15 27.98
N GLU A 271 -10.23 -12.14 28.07
CA GLU A 271 -8.79 -11.94 27.89
C GLU A 271 -8.42 -12.02 26.41
N VAL A 272 -7.68 -11.02 25.95
CA VAL A 272 -7.13 -10.92 24.60
C VAL A 272 -5.63 -10.66 24.73
N MET A 273 -4.85 -11.31 23.89
CA MET A 273 -3.40 -11.16 23.88
C MET A 273 -2.91 -10.62 22.54
N LEU A 274 -2.09 -9.56 22.58
CA LEU A 274 -1.22 -9.21 21.46
C LEU A 274 -0.07 -10.23 21.41
N SER A 275 -0.24 -11.24 20.58
CA SER A 275 0.61 -12.44 20.54
C SER A 275 1.87 -12.24 19.71
N GLU A 276 1.73 -11.61 18.55
CA GLU A 276 2.81 -11.44 17.58
C GLU A 276 2.63 -10.14 16.81
N VAL A 277 3.74 -9.49 16.50
CA VAL A 277 3.79 -8.35 15.58
C VAL A 277 4.87 -8.62 14.54
N GLU A 278 4.46 -8.67 13.28
CA GLU A 278 5.35 -8.73 12.12
C GLU A 278 5.59 -7.31 11.61
N ILE A 279 6.85 -6.92 11.42
CA ILE A 279 7.24 -5.57 11.00
C ILE A 279 8.13 -5.71 9.77
N SER A 280 7.63 -5.25 8.64
CA SER A 280 8.35 -5.22 7.35
C SER A 280 8.48 -3.78 6.85
N PRO A 281 9.32 -3.52 5.83
CA PRO A 281 9.44 -2.18 5.25
C PRO A 281 8.10 -1.55 4.84
N LEU A 282 7.15 -2.33 4.35
CA LEU A 282 5.92 -1.82 3.76
C LEU A 282 4.64 -2.10 4.58
N VAL A 283 4.67 -3.03 5.52
CA VAL A 283 3.51 -3.33 6.37
C VAL A 283 3.89 -3.79 7.77
N ILE A 284 3.07 -3.42 8.75
CA ILE A 284 3.10 -3.98 10.10
C ILE A 284 1.85 -4.84 10.27
N ARG A 285 1.97 -6.08 10.76
CA ARG A 285 0.83 -6.93 11.09
C ARG A 285 0.80 -7.23 12.58
N ALA A 286 -0.29 -6.89 13.26
CA ALA A 286 -0.51 -7.21 14.67
C ALA A 286 -1.50 -8.37 14.79
N LYS A 287 -1.07 -9.48 15.40
CA LYS A 287 -1.89 -10.67 15.67
C LYS A 287 -2.37 -10.67 17.12
N PHE A 288 -3.69 -10.64 17.26
CA PHE A 288 -4.39 -10.84 18.52
C PHE A 288 -4.94 -12.25 18.60
N ILE A 289 -4.85 -12.88 19.76
CA ILE A 289 -5.51 -14.16 20.04
C ILE A 289 -6.37 -14.04 21.29
N TYR A 290 -7.49 -14.77 21.29
CA TYR A 290 -8.28 -14.99 22.50
C TYR A 290 -7.55 -15.96 23.42
N GLU A 291 -7.80 -15.87 24.73
CA GLU A 291 -7.28 -16.88 25.66
C GLU A 291 -7.81 -18.29 25.28
N PRO A 292 -6.93 -19.29 25.08
CA PRO A 292 -7.32 -20.59 24.54
C PRO A 292 -8.29 -21.40 25.42
N ASN A 293 -8.37 -21.08 26.71
CA ASN A 293 -9.22 -21.81 27.66
C ASN A 293 -10.64 -21.26 27.77
N GLN A 294 -10.92 -20.10 27.17
CA GLN A 294 -12.23 -19.45 27.25
C GLN A 294 -13.08 -19.81 26.03
N LYS A 295 -14.21 -20.50 26.23
CA LYS A 295 -15.20 -20.68 25.16
C LYS A 295 -15.93 -19.36 24.94
N ILE A 296 -15.63 -18.70 23.83
CA ILE A 296 -16.24 -17.42 23.43
C ILE A 296 -17.21 -17.67 22.26
N ASP A 297 -18.48 -17.31 22.45
CA ASP A 297 -19.48 -17.40 21.39
C ASP A 297 -19.24 -16.35 20.28
N TYR A 298 -19.84 -16.54 19.10
CA TYR A 298 -19.64 -15.66 17.95
C TYR A 298 -20.03 -14.20 18.22
N LYS A 299 -21.14 -13.95 18.93
CA LYS A 299 -21.62 -12.58 19.20
C LYS A 299 -20.60 -11.85 20.08
N THR A 300 -20.08 -12.55 21.07
CA THR A 300 -19.02 -12.03 21.94
C THR A 300 -17.73 -11.78 21.17
N LYS A 301 -17.31 -12.68 20.26
CA LYS A 301 -16.14 -12.44 19.38
C LYS A 301 -16.27 -11.17 18.54
N VAL A 302 -17.47 -10.91 17.98
CA VAL A 302 -17.75 -9.68 17.23
C VAL A 302 -17.64 -8.46 18.15
N SER A 303 -18.26 -8.49 19.32
CA SER A 303 -18.18 -7.37 20.29
C SER A 303 -16.75 -7.09 20.76
N ILE A 304 -15.92 -8.12 20.97
CA ILE A 304 -14.49 -7.95 21.27
C ILE A 304 -13.77 -7.31 20.07
N SER A 305 -14.04 -7.79 18.85
CA SER A 305 -13.42 -7.27 17.63
C SER A 305 -13.73 -5.79 17.37
N ASP A 306 -14.93 -5.33 17.73
CA ASP A 306 -15.30 -3.91 17.63
C ASP A 306 -14.41 -3.00 18.50
N VAL A 307 -13.92 -3.53 19.64
CA VAL A 307 -13.05 -2.82 20.59
C VAL A 307 -11.59 -2.93 20.18
N VAL A 308 -11.17 -4.16 19.87
CA VAL A 308 -9.80 -4.48 19.47
C VAL A 308 -9.49 -3.91 18.08
N ASN A 309 -10.48 -3.34 17.39
CA ASN A 309 -10.26 -2.60 16.14
C ASN A 309 -9.28 -1.44 16.37
N PRO A 310 -8.02 -1.61 15.95
CA PRO A 310 -6.95 -0.69 16.29
C PRO A 310 -7.10 0.59 15.47
N THR A 311 -6.79 1.72 16.09
CA THR A 311 -6.92 3.03 15.44
C THR A 311 -5.69 3.36 14.61
N GLU A 312 -4.51 3.25 15.22
CA GLU A 312 -3.22 3.60 14.61
C GLU A 312 -2.08 2.94 15.39
N ILE A 313 -0.91 2.83 14.75
CA ILE A 313 0.37 2.67 15.45
C ILE A 313 1.07 4.03 15.44
N VAL A 314 1.53 4.49 16.59
CA VAL A 314 2.41 5.67 16.68
C VAL A 314 3.85 5.19 16.69
N SER A 315 4.56 5.53 15.61
CA SER A 315 6.01 5.33 15.48
C SER A 315 6.75 6.56 16.00
N THR A 316 7.79 6.38 16.81
CA THR A 316 8.72 7.46 17.17
C THR A 316 10.14 7.10 16.74
N THR A 317 10.76 7.97 15.94
CA THR A 317 12.16 7.81 15.51
C THR A 317 13.13 8.43 16.52
N LYS A 318 14.44 8.22 16.31
CA LYS A 318 15.48 8.63 17.28
C LYS A 318 15.54 10.13 17.53
N ASP A 319 15.16 10.95 16.55
CA ASP A 319 15.10 12.42 16.67
C ASP A 319 13.81 12.91 17.35
N GLY A 320 12.92 11.99 17.75
CA GLY A 320 11.64 12.30 18.39
C GLY A 320 10.49 12.54 17.41
N LYS A 321 10.70 12.43 16.09
CA LYS A 321 9.62 12.57 15.11
C LYS A 321 8.60 11.44 15.29
N GLN A 322 7.35 11.83 15.48
CA GLN A 322 6.21 10.92 15.58
C GLN A 322 5.47 10.79 14.23
N THR A 323 5.16 9.56 13.84
CA THR A 323 4.39 9.23 12.64
C THR A 323 3.22 8.35 13.02
N LYS A 324 2.02 8.70 12.57
CA LYS A 324 0.79 7.90 12.76
C LYS A 324 0.63 6.93 11.60
N LEU A 325 0.70 5.64 11.88
CA LEU A 325 0.56 4.57 10.92
C LEU A 325 -0.88 4.07 10.92
N SER A 326 -1.58 4.35 9.82
CA SER A 326 -3.00 3.99 9.63
C SER A 326 -3.18 2.47 9.50
N SER A 327 -4.30 1.98 10.01
CA SER A 327 -4.80 0.63 9.73
C SER A 327 -5.19 0.51 8.25
N VAL A 328 -4.70 -0.55 7.58
CA VAL A 328 -4.88 -0.81 6.15
C VAL A 328 -5.96 -1.86 5.93
N SER A 329 -5.92 -2.95 6.70
CA SER A 329 -6.85 -4.06 6.59
C SER A 329 -6.94 -4.83 7.90
N GLY A 330 -7.97 -5.67 8.03
CA GLY A 330 -8.14 -6.54 9.18
C GLY A 330 -9.03 -7.73 8.86
N SER A 331 -8.75 -8.86 9.50
CA SER A 331 -9.52 -10.09 9.35
C SER A 331 -9.53 -10.91 10.64
N GLY A 332 -10.63 -11.65 10.85
CA GLY A 332 -10.68 -12.67 11.89
C GLY A 332 -9.84 -13.89 11.52
N THR A 333 -9.21 -14.50 12.51
CA THR A 333 -8.55 -15.81 12.42
C THR A 333 -9.34 -16.83 13.23
N GLU A 334 -8.95 -18.10 13.17
CA GLU A 334 -9.56 -19.16 13.99
C GLU A 334 -9.45 -18.84 15.50
N ASP A 335 -8.28 -18.33 15.89
CA ASP A 335 -7.85 -18.06 17.26
C ASP A 335 -7.99 -16.59 17.68
N GLY A 336 -8.40 -15.67 16.80
CA GLY A 336 -8.42 -14.24 17.10
C GLY A 336 -8.58 -13.33 15.88
N MET A 337 -7.70 -12.35 15.76
CA MET A 337 -7.74 -11.31 14.73
C MET A 337 -6.33 -10.91 14.29
N ILE A 338 -6.19 -10.51 13.03
CA ILE A 338 -4.98 -9.89 12.51
C ILE A 338 -5.33 -8.56 11.85
N TYR A 339 -4.51 -7.54 12.12
CA TYR A 339 -4.65 -6.20 11.52
C TYR A 339 -3.34 -5.79 10.84
N SER A 340 -3.43 -5.35 9.59
CA SER A 340 -2.33 -4.78 8.82
C SER A 340 -2.35 -3.26 8.94
N PHE A 341 -1.17 -2.64 9.06
CA PHE A 341 -0.97 -1.20 9.12
C PHE A 341 0.07 -0.76 8.10
N SER A 342 0.02 0.51 7.73
CA SER A 342 1.16 1.18 7.09
C SER A 342 2.43 1.02 7.93
N SER A 343 3.59 1.11 7.30
CA SER A 343 4.90 0.95 7.94
C SER A 343 5.79 2.11 7.61
N ASN A 344 6.61 2.52 8.56
CA ASN A 344 7.74 3.40 8.32
C ASN A 344 9.02 2.81 8.90
N LEU A 345 9.17 1.48 8.87
CA LEU A 345 10.36 0.78 9.40
C LEU A 345 11.66 1.35 8.83
N LEU A 346 11.64 1.83 7.58
CA LEU A 346 12.80 2.42 6.91
C LEU A 346 13.24 3.77 7.52
N ASP A 347 12.37 4.44 8.27
CA ASP A 347 12.71 5.65 9.04
C ASP A 347 13.44 5.32 10.36
N ASP A 348 13.80 4.05 10.60
CA ASP A 348 14.46 3.55 11.82
C ASP A 348 13.72 3.92 13.12
N PRO A 349 12.45 3.50 13.28
CA PRO A 349 11.68 3.79 14.48
C PRO A 349 12.29 3.11 15.70
N GLN A 350 12.45 3.90 16.77
CA GLN A 350 12.96 3.46 18.06
C GLN A 350 11.83 2.94 18.95
N SER A 351 10.60 3.40 18.73
CA SER A 351 9.42 2.86 19.39
C SER A 351 8.23 2.74 18.46
N LEU A 352 7.38 1.76 18.77
CA LEU A 352 6.10 1.53 18.11
C LEU A 352 5.05 1.30 19.20
N VAL A 353 4.00 2.11 19.22
CA VAL A 353 2.91 2.03 20.20
C VAL A 353 1.59 1.84 19.47
N LEU A 354 0.95 0.70 19.68
CA LEU A 354 -0.35 0.37 19.12
C LEU A 354 -1.48 0.98 19.95
N LYS A 355 -2.39 1.71 19.31
CA LYS A 355 -3.51 2.39 19.97
C LYS A 355 -4.83 1.71 19.66
N LEU A 356 -5.47 1.16 20.68
CA LEU A 356 -6.79 0.52 20.60
C LEU A 356 -7.88 1.46 21.11
N ARG A 357 -9.12 1.23 20.67
CA ARG A 357 -10.30 1.82 21.30
C ARG A 357 -10.51 1.08 22.61
N GLY A 358 -10.52 1.77 23.76
CA GLY A 358 -10.50 1.07 25.05
C GLY A 358 -11.87 0.82 25.69
N GLU A 359 -13.00 1.22 25.08
CA GLU A 359 -14.32 0.82 25.58
C GLU A 359 -15.23 0.22 24.48
N PRO A 360 -15.78 -1.00 24.69
CA PRO A 360 -16.75 -1.60 23.78
C PRO A 360 -18.01 -0.77 23.60
N GLY A 361 -18.43 -0.59 22.33
CA GLY A 361 -19.75 -0.03 22.00
C GLY A 361 -19.95 1.45 22.38
N LYS A 362 -18.94 2.12 22.93
CA LYS A 362 -19.02 3.55 23.24
C LYS A 362 -18.84 4.35 21.95
N VAL A 363 -19.88 5.10 21.62
CA VAL A 363 -19.80 6.18 20.63
C VAL A 363 -19.30 7.40 21.37
N TYR A 364 -18.15 7.93 20.94
CA TYR A 364 -17.58 9.14 21.52
C TYR A 364 -18.14 10.36 20.78
N ASP A 365 -18.53 11.39 21.53
CA ASP A 365 -19.07 12.61 20.94
C ASP A 365 -17.98 13.43 20.24
N ASP A 366 -16.72 13.26 20.67
CA ASP A 366 -15.54 13.86 20.04
C ASP A 366 -14.23 13.06 20.23
N LEU A 367 -13.17 13.50 19.52
CA LEU A 367 -11.86 12.87 19.55
C LEU A 367 -11.11 13.01 20.89
N GLN A 368 -11.36 14.07 21.66
CA GLN A 368 -10.70 14.27 22.96
C GLN A 368 -11.26 13.31 24.01
N GLU A 369 -12.56 13.03 23.96
CA GLU A 369 -13.17 12.00 24.78
C GLU A 369 -12.66 10.61 24.41
N ALA A 370 -12.57 10.30 23.11
CA ALA A 370 -12.02 9.04 22.63
C ALA A 370 -10.58 8.79 23.11
N GLU A 371 -9.75 9.83 23.19
CA GLU A 371 -8.36 9.74 23.67
C GLU A 371 -8.21 9.33 25.14
N LYS A 372 -9.17 9.72 25.99
CA LYS A 372 -9.13 9.36 27.43
C LYS A 372 -9.32 7.88 27.68
N HIS A 373 -9.88 7.17 26.71
CA HIS A 373 -10.18 5.75 26.79
C HIS A 373 -9.32 4.92 25.83
N LYS A 374 -8.20 5.44 25.32
CA LYS A 374 -7.31 4.62 24.46
C LYS A 374 -6.47 3.66 25.29
N LEU A 375 -6.40 2.41 24.86
CA LEU A 375 -5.44 1.44 25.38
C LEU A 375 -4.18 1.48 24.51
N GLU A 376 -3.03 1.67 25.13
CA GLU A 376 -1.73 1.72 24.45
C GLU A 376 -0.93 0.45 24.74
N LEU A 377 -0.55 -0.26 23.67
CA LEU A 377 0.27 -1.46 23.74
C LEU A 377 1.63 -1.17 23.10
N LYS A 378 2.71 -1.30 23.89
CA LYS A 378 4.06 -1.05 23.41
C LYS A 378 4.57 -2.25 22.61
N ILE A 379 4.93 -2.05 21.34
CA ILE A 379 5.48 -3.11 20.48
C ILE A 379 7.02 -3.13 20.58
N LYS A 380 7.64 -1.96 20.43
CA LYS A 380 9.10 -1.73 20.43
C LYS A 380 9.43 -0.54 21.31
#